data_AF-A0A7C1D1D0-F1
#
_entry.id   AF-A0A7C1D1D0-F1
#
_cell.length_a   1.000
_cell.length_b   1.000
_cell.length_c   1.000
_cell.angle_alpha   90.00
_cell.angle_beta   90.00
_cell.angle_gamma   90.00
#
_symmetry.space_group_name_H-M   'P 1'
#
loop_
_entity.id
_entity.type
_entity.pdbx_description
1 polymer ?
#
loop_
_entity_poly.entity_id
_entity_poly.type
_entity_poly.pdbx_seq_one_letter_code
_entity_poly.pdbx_strand_id
1 'polypeptide(L)'
;REDFVQGRFNLKIEETTLRLGDYNRFLAEQAEGIAAFKQKQQAAFEAERERWKQAGQAEHIDELPDEESGSDAPFDIPPGCIAIASPVTGSVWEITARAGDRVSPGDPLLLVEAMKMEIPIEADEEGVVREVLCTRGGSVHAGQAMLIIALTSE
;
A
#
# COMPACT_ATOMS: atom_id res chain seq x y z
N ARG A 1 -20.45 18.89 -16.81
CA ARG A 1 -19.23 18.75 -15.98
C ARG A 1 -19.34 19.58 -14.69
N GLU A 2 -19.91 20.78 -14.74
CA GLU A 2 -20.16 21.63 -13.55
C GLU A 2 -21.04 20.95 -12.49
N ASP A 3 -22.11 20.25 -12.89
CA ASP A 3 -22.98 19.54 -11.95
C ASP A 3 -22.29 18.37 -11.20
N PHE A 4 -21.24 17.79 -11.79
CA PHE A 4 -20.46 16.72 -11.15
C PHE A 4 -19.63 17.27 -9.99
N VAL A 5 -18.96 18.41 -10.21
CA VAL A 5 -18.17 19.10 -9.17
C VAL A 5 -19.06 19.55 -8.00
N GLN A 6 -20.32 19.89 -8.29
CA GLN A 6 -21.29 20.36 -7.31
C GLN A 6 -22.15 19.23 -6.70
N GLY A 7 -21.82 17.96 -6.98
CA GLY A 7 -22.54 16.81 -6.41
C GLY A 7 -23.99 16.64 -6.90
N ARG A 8 -24.41 17.35 -7.95
CA ARG A 8 -25.77 17.31 -8.53
C ARG A 8 -25.88 16.34 -9.71
N PHE A 9 -24.86 15.53 -9.93
CA PHE A 9 -24.83 14.60 -11.04
C PHE A 9 -25.65 13.35 -10.72
N ASN A 10 -26.73 13.14 -11.49
CA ASN A 10 -27.54 11.94 -11.39
C ASN A 10 -26.85 10.78 -12.12
N LEU A 11 -26.29 9.85 -11.36
CA LEU A 11 -25.72 8.61 -11.89
C LEU A 11 -26.84 7.71 -12.42
N LYS A 12 -26.75 7.33 -13.69
CA LYS A 12 -27.58 6.26 -14.23
C LYS A 12 -26.99 4.92 -13.78
N ILE A 13 -27.70 4.20 -12.91
CA ILE A 13 -27.30 2.88 -12.44
C ILE A 13 -28.21 1.86 -13.13
N GLU A 14 -27.61 0.90 -13.83
CA GLU A 14 -28.32 -0.17 -14.52
C GLU A 14 -27.78 -1.52 -14.04
N GLU A 15 -28.68 -2.44 -13.71
CA GLU A 15 -28.30 -3.83 -13.46
C GLU A 15 -28.09 -4.53 -14.80
N THR A 16 -26.92 -5.17 -14.96
CA THR A 16 -26.56 -5.88 -16.18
C THR A 16 -25.78 -7.15 -15.85
N THR A 17 -25.71 -8.07 -16.81
CA THR A 17 -24.97 -9.34 -16.66
C THR A 17 -23.84 -9.39 -17.66
N LEU A 18 -22.61 -9.53 -17.16
CA LEU A 18 -21.44 -9.78 -18.01
C LEU A 18 -21.48 -11.22 -18.53
N ARG A 19 -21.53 -11.38 -19.86
CA ARG A 19 -21.36 -12.67 -20.52
C ARG A 19 -19.95 -12.76 -21.09
N LEU A 20 -19.11 -13.60 -20.49
CA LEU A 20 -17.69 -13.72 -20.86
C LEU A 20 -17.49 -14.07 -22.34
N GLY A 21 -18.35 -14.92 -22.92
CA GLY A 21 -18.27 -15.28 -24.34
C GLY A 21 -18.49 -14.10 -25.29
N ASP A 22 -19.43 -13.22 -24.97
CA ASP A 22 -19.72 -12.03 -25.78
C ASP A 22 -18.61 -10.98 -25.63
N TYR A 23 -18.07 -10.84 -24.42
CA TYR A 23 -16.90 -9.99 -24.17
C TYR A 23 -15.66 -10.45 -24.95
N ASN A 24 -15.37 -11.75 -24.95
CA ASN A 24 -14.24 -12.29 -25.71
C ASN A 24 -14.42 -12.10 -27.23
N ARG A 25 -15.65 -12.24 -27.73
CA ARG A 25 -15.98 -11.95 -29.13
C ARG A 25 -15.75 -10.48 -29.47
N PHE A 26 -16.24 -9.58 -28.62
CA PHE A 26 -16.00 -8.15 -28.74
C PHE A 26 -14.50 -7.81 -28.76
N LEU A 27 -13.70 -8.41 -27.88
CA LEU A 27 -12.24 -8.22 -27.87
C LEU A 27 -11.59 -8.68 -29.18
N ALA A 28 -12.05 -9.81 -29.75
CA ALA A 28 -11.56 -10.29 -31.03
C ALA A 28 -11.96 -9.36 -32.18
N GLU A 29 -13.22 -8.90 -32.21
CA GLU A 29 -13.74 -7.96 -33.21
C GLU A 29 -13.02 -6.60 -33.17
N GLN A 30 -12.63 -6.13 -31.99
CA GLN A 30 -11.98 -4.84 -31.78
C GLN A 30 -10.44 -4.94 -31.64
N ALA A 31 -9.86 -6.11 -31.90
CA ALA A 31 -8.45 -6.39 -31.61
C ALA A 31 -7.48 -5.37 -32.22
N GLU A 32 -7.74 -4.95 -33.47
CA GLU A 32 -6.91 -3.97 -34.18
C GLU A 32 -6.94 -2.58 -33.50
N GLY A 33 -8.13 -2.09 -33.17
CA GLY A 33 -8.29 -0.80 -32.49
C GLY A 33 -7.68 -0.79 -31.09
N ILE A 34 -7.85 -1.90 -30.35
CA ILE A 34 -7.23 -2.08 -29.03
C ILE A 34 -5.70 -2.09 -29.16
N ALA A 35 -5.16 -2.81 -30.15
CA ALA A 35 -3.72 -2.86 -30.39
C ALA A 35 -3.14 -1.49 -30.75
N ALA A 36 -3.80 -0.76 -31.67
CA ALA A 36 -3.38 0.59 -32.07
C ALA A 36 -3.40 1.57 -30.88
N PHE A 37 -4.45 1.51 -30.06
CA PHE A 37 -4.53 2.34 -28.85
C PHE A 37 -3.43 2.00 -27.84
N LYS A 38 -3.22 0.71 -27.57
CA LYS A 38 -2.15 0.25 -26.66
C LYS A 38 -0.76 0.65 -27.15
N GLN A 39 -0.50 0.54 -28.45
CA GLN A 39 0.77 0.96 -29.05
C GLN A 39 1.01 2.46 -28.85
N LYS A 40 -0.01 3.29 -29.08
CA LYS A 40 0.07 4.74 -28.85
C LYS A 40 0.32 5.06 -27.38
N GLN A 41 -0.39 4.40 -26.47
CA GLN A 41 -0.22 4.58 -25.03
C GLN A 41 1.22 4.22 -24.60
N GLN A 42 1.72 3.07 -25.04
CA GLN A 42 3.07 2.60 -24.71
C GLN A 42 4.15 3.54 -25.26
N ALA A 43 4.03 3.97 -26.52
CA ALA A 43 4.96 4.91 -27.12
C ALA A 43 4.97 6.27 -26.39
N ALA A 44 3.79 6.76 -25.98
CA ALA A 44 3.69 8.00 -25.20
C ALA A 44 4.33 7.85 -23.80
N PHE A 45 4.11 6.71 -23.15
CA PHE A 45 4.73 6.39 -21.85
C PHE A 45 6.25 6.31 -21.95
N GLU A 46 6.78 5.61 -22.96
CA GLU A 46 8.22 5.50 -23.20
C GLU A 46 8.86 6.85 -23.49
N ALA A 47 8.18 7.70 -24.29
CA ALA A 47 8.64 9.05 -24.56
C ALA A 47 8.66 9.92 -23.29
N GLU A 48 7.69 9.77 -22.39
CA GLU A 48 7.70 10.45 -21.09
C GLU A 48 8.83 9.95 -20.19
N ARG A 49 9.01 8.63 -20.09
CA ARG A 49 10.11 8.02 -19.34
C ARG A 49 11.47 8.51 -19.83
N GLU A 50 11.64 8.65 -21.14
CA GLU A 50 12.87 9.18 -21.74
C GLU A 50 13.06 10.67 -21.43
N ARG A 51 11.98 11.47 -21.42
CA ARG A 51 12.03 12.86 -20.95
C ARG A 51 12.48 12.95 -19.49
N TRP A 52 11.98 12.07 -18.61
CA TRP A 52 12.38 12.05 -17.20
C TRP A 52 13.85 11.66 -17.01
N LYS A 53 14.36 10.70 -17.79
CA LYS A 53 15.79 10.36 -17.82
C LYS A 53 16.65 11.54 -18.23
N GLN A 54 16.27 12.24 -19.30
CA GLN A 54 17.00 13.41 -19.80
C GLN A 54 16.91 14.61 -18.84
N ALA A 55 15.81 14.74 -18.11
CA ALA A 55 15.61 15.76 -17.08
C ALA A 55 16.32 15.44 -15.75
N GLY A 56 16.98 14.28 -15.62
CA GLY A 56 17.63 13.85 -14.39
C GLY A 56 16.65 13.47 -13.26
N GLN A 57 15.38 13.21 -13.59
CA GLN A 57 14.31 12.85 -12.64
C GLN A 57 14.09 11.33 -12.54
N ALA A 58 14.88 10.52 -13.26
CA ALA A 58 14.72 9.08 -13.31
C ALA A 58 15.17 8.34 -12.03
N GLU A 59 15.81 9.02 -11.08
CA GLU A 59 16.24 8.41 -9.80
C GLU A 59 15.17 8.46 -8.70
N HIS A 60 13.99 9.01 -8.97
CA HIS A 60 12.85 8.91 -8.05
C HIS A 60 11.71 8.12 -8.70
N ILE A 61 12.04 6.91 -9.11
CA ILE A 61 11.08 5.82 -9.08
C ILE A 61 11.22 5.31 -7.65
N ASP A 62 10.18 5.46 -6.84
CA ASP A 62 10.02 4.60 -5.67
C ASP A 62 10.19 3.19 -6.21
N GLU A 63 11.38 2.61 -6.01
CA GLU A 63 11.61 1.19 -6.24
C GLU A 63 10.44 0.50 -5.57
N LEU A 64 9.56 -0.12 -6.37
CA LEU A 64 8.70 -1.17 -5.87
C LEU A 64 9.68 -2.07 -5.13
N PRO A 65 9.60 -2.17 -3.79
CA PRO A 65 10.62 -2.88 -3.06
C PRO A 65 10.65 -4.28 -3.64
N ASP A 66 11.82 -4.70 -4.11
CA ASP A 66 12.05 -6.11 -4.38
C ASP A 66 11.47 -6.87 -3.18
N GLU A 67 10.65 -7.89 -3.43
CA GLU A 67 10.10 -8.74 -2.36
C GLU A 67 11.24 -9.41 -1.54
N GLU A 68 12.49 -9.27 -1.98
CA GLU A 68 13.72 -9.74 -1.31
C GLU A 68 14.44 -8.67 -0.46
N SER A 69 14.01 -7.40 -0.49
CA SER A 69 14.59 -6.33 0.35
C SER A 69 13.82 -6.08 1.65
N GLY A 70 12.88 -6.97 1.97
CA GLY A 70 12.46 -7.15 3.35
C GLY A 70 13.69 -7.59 4.12
N SER A 71 14.24 -6.68 4.94
CA SER A 71 15.25 -7.02 5.93
C SER A 71 14.64 -8.07 6.87
N ASP A 72 14.78 -9.33 6.49
CA ASP A 72 14.62 -10.52 7.31
C ASP A 72 15.81 -10.65 8.28
N ALA A 73 16.57 -9.55 8.46
CA ALA A 73 17.59 -9.46 9.47
C ALA A 73 16.92 -9.79 10.81
N PRO A 74 17.37 -10.86 11.50
CA PRO A 74 16.82 -11.19 12.79
C PRO A 74 17.08 -10.01 13.72
N PHE A 75 16.04 -9.23 14.00
CA PHE A 75 16.06 -8.29 15.10
C PHE A 75 15.80 -9.12 16.36
N ASP A 76 16.74 -9.03 17.31
CA ASP A 76 16.70 -9.83 18.52
C ASP A 76 15.58 -9.27 19.42
N ILE A 77 14.46 -9.98 19.52
CA ILE A 77 13.34 -9.58 20.38
C ILE A 77 13.78 -9.83 21.82
N PRO A 78 13.95 -8.80 22.66
CA PRO A 78 14.44 -9.00 24.00
C PRO A 78 13.44 -9.80 24.85
N PRO A 79 13.89 -10.56 25.86
CA PRO A 79 12.99 -11.32 26.73
C PRO A 79 11.90 -10.42 27.34
N GLY A 80 10.65 -10.91 27.32
CA GLY A 80 9.49 -10.15 27.81
C GLY A 80 8.98 -9.08 26.84
N CYS A 81 9.46 -9.07 25.59
CA CYS A 81 8.92 -8.22 24.53
C CYS A 81 8.25 -9.06 23.44
N ILE A 82 7.33 -8.43 22.71
CA ILE A 82 6.69 -8.96 21.50
C ILE A 82 6.93 -8.00 20.34
N ALA A 83 6.93 -8.55 19.11
CA ALA A 83 7.02 -7.75 17.90
C ALA A 83 5.63 -7.62 17.26
N ILE A 84 5.27 -6.40 16.88
CA ILE A 84 4.06 -6.12 16.10
C ILE A 84 4.45 -6.06 14.63
N ALA A 85 3.95 -7.01 13.86
CA ALA A 85 4.26 -7.17 12.45
C ALA A 85 3.11 -6.71 11.53
N SER A 86 3.46 -6.31 10.31
CA SER A 86 2.44 -5.95 9.32
C SER A 86 1.70 -7.20 8.84
N PRO A 87 0.36 -7.22 8.80
CA PRO A 87 -0.40 -8.32 8.23
C PRO A 87 -0.41 -8.28 6.69
N VAL A 88 0.03 -7.16 6.09
CA VAL A 88 -0.06 -6.89 4.65
C VAL A 88 1.22 -6.25 4.10
N THR A 89 1.44 -6.39 2.79
CA THR A 89 2.46 -5.62 2.07
C THR A 89 1.89 -4.27 1.64
N GLY A 90 2.60 -3.18 1.91
CA GLY A 90 2.12 -1.81 1.69
C GLY A 90 3.15 -0.74 2.05
N SER A 91 2.66 0.43 2.44
CA SER A 91 3.47 1.55 2.96
C SER A 91 2.92 2.05 4.29
N VAL A 92 3.80 2.52 5.18
CA VAL A 92 3.38 3.10 6.46
C VAL A 92 2.78 4.48 6.22
N TRP A 93 1.48 4.63 6.46
CA TRP A 93 0.76 5.87 6.22
C TRP A 93 0.96 6.89 7.35
N GLU A 94 0.80 6.42 8.59
CA GLU A 94 0.89 7.22 9.81
C GLU A 94 1.38 6.34 10.96
N ILE A 95 2.20 6.92 11.85
CA ILE A 95 2.65 6.25 13.08
C ILE A 95 2.11 7.05 14.25
N THR A 96 1.20 6.46 15.02
CA THR A 96 0.57 7.11 16.18
C THR A 96 1.33 6.82 17.48
N ALA A 97 1.91 5.62 17.60
CA ALA A 97 2.70 5.19 18.75
C ALA A 97 4.13 5.75 18.74
N ARG A 98 4.66 6.04 19.94
CA ARG A 98 6.04 6.48 20.18
C ARG A 98 6.70 5.59 21.22
N ALA A 99 8.02 5.48 21.15
CA ALA A 99 8.79 4.79 22.19
C ALA A 99 8.52 5.45 23.56
N GLY A 100 8.17 4.62 24.54
CA GLY A 100 7.76 5.00 25.89
C GLY A 100 6.26 5.06 26.13
N ASP A 101 5.43 4.99 25.08
CA ASP A 101 3.97 5.02 25.24
C ASP A 101 3.45 3.73 25.87
N ARG A 102 2.54 3.85 26.84
CA ARG A 102 1.77 2.70 27.35
C ARG A 102 0.57 2.47 26.44
N VAL A 103 0.36 1.22 26.06
CA VAL A 103 -0.70 0.79 25.14
C VAL A 103 -1.50 -0.35 25.75
N SER A 104 -2.79 -0.39 25.45
CA SER A 104 -3.73 -1.45 25.82
C SER A 104 -4.19 -2.19 24.56
N PRO A 105 -4.73 -3.43 24.70
CA PRO A 105 -5.28 -4.15 23.55
C PRO A 105 -6.30 -3.32 22.76
N GLY A 106 -6.12 -3.24 21.44
CA GLY A 106 -6.96 -2.43 20.54
C GLY A 106 -6.53 -0.98 20.38
N ASP A 107 -5.52 -0.50 21.10
CA ASP A 107 -5.00 0.86 20.90
C ASP A 107 -4.28 0.95 19.52
N PRO A 108 -4.55 1.99 18.71
CA PRO A 108 -3.94 2.13 17.40
C PRO A 108 -2.46 2.53 17.50
N LEU A 109 -1.59 1.73 16.89
CA LEU A 109 -0.14 1.93 16.89
C LEU A 109 0.36 2.65 15.64
N LEU A 110 -0.15 2.25 14.47
CA LEU A 110 0.15 2.87 13.18
C LEU A 110 -0.90 2.46 12.14
N LEU A 111 -0.87 3.09 10.98
CA LEU A 111 -1.69 2.74 9.82
C LEU A 111 -0.80 2.32 8.65
N VAL A 112 -1.16 1.22 8.00
CA VAL A 112 -0.54 0.77 6.75
C VAL A 112 -1.52 1.04 5.60
N GLU A 113 -1.03 1.66 4.53
CA GLU A 113 -1.75 1.77 3.27
C GLU A 113 -1.43 0.54 2.41
N ALA A 114 -2.46 -0.21 2.02
CA ALA A 114 -2.34 -1.28 1.05
C ALA A 114 -3.59 -1.32 0.17
N MET A 115 -3.41 -1.49 -1.14
CA MET A 115 -4.52 -1.60 -2.11
C MET A 115 -5.55 -0.45 -2.02
N LYS A 116 -5.10 0.79 -1.77
CA LYS A 116 -5.94 2.00 -1.57
C LYS A 116 -6.82 1.94 -0.31
N MET A 117 -6.48 1.08 0.63
CA MET A 117 -7.13 0.94 1.92
C MET A 117 -6.13 1.28 3.03
N GLU A 118 -6.63 1.95 4.07
CA GLU A 118 -5.90 2.18 5.31
C GLU A 118 -6.24 1.04 6.28
N ILE A 119 -5.20 0.37 6.79
CA ILE A 119 -5.32 -0.78 7.68
C ILE A 119 -4.70 -0.38 9.02
N PRO A 120 -5.51 -0.21 10.08
CA PRO A 120 -4.98 0.08 11.40
C PRO A 120 -4.24 -1.14 11.94
N ILE A 121 -3.08 -0.89 12.52
CA ILE A 121 -2.30 -1.87 13.28
C ILE A 121 -2.48 -1.52 14.74
N GLU A 122 -3.07 -2.43 15.50
CA GLU A 122 -3.46 -2.24 16.88
C GLU A 122 -2.54 -3.05 17.80
N ALA A 123 -2.46 -2.67 19.08
CA ALA A 123 -1.78 -3.46 20.07
C ALA A 123 -2.57 -4.74 20.39
N ASP A 124 -1.89 -5.89 20.39
CA ASP A 124 -2.49 -7.18 20.78
C ASP A 124 -2.56 -7.35 22.31
N GLU A 125 -1.58 -6.79 23.04
CA GLU A 125 -1.42 -6.94 24.49
C GLU A 125 -1.10 -5.61 25.17
N GLU A 126 -1.33 -5.53 26.49
CA GLU A 126 -0.92 -4.37 27.29
C GLU A 126 0.61 -4.33 27.46
N GLY A 127 1.20 -3.16 27.21
CA GLY A 127 2.63 -3.00 27.31
C GLY A 127 3.10 -1.57 27.17
N VAL A 128 4.41 -1.44 27.05
CA VAL A 128 5.08 -0.17 26.72
C VAL A 128 5.79 -0.32 25.39
N VAL A 129 5.51 0.58 24.46
CA VAL A 129 6.19 0.65 23.16
C VAL A 129 7.66 0.89 23.42
N ARG A 130 8.50 -0.09 23.10
CA ARG A 130 9.94 -0.03 23.31
C ARG A 130 10.63 0.66 22.16
N GLU A 131 10.26 0.29 20.94
CA GLU A 131 10.93 0.71 19.72
C GLU A 131 9.96 0.73 18.54
N VAL A 132 10.16 1.71 17.65
CA VAL A 132 9.47 1.81 16.36
C VAL A 132 10.51 1.60 15.27
N LEU A 133 10.35 0.53 14.50
CA LEU A 133 11.31 0.02 13.51
C LEU A 133 11.03 0.52 12.09
N CYS A 134 9.90 1.18 11.88
CA CYS A 134 9.47 1.69 10.59
C CYS A 134 9.42 3.23 10.56
N THR A 135 9.42 3.79 9.35
CA THR A 135 9.28 5.23 9.12
C THR A 135 8.04 5.51 8.28
N ARG A 136 7.44 6.69 8.49
CA ARG A 136 6.30 7.14 7.68
C ARG A 136 6.71 7.23 6.20
N GLY A 137 5.87 6.69 5.32
CA GLY A 137 6.11 6.54 3.89
C GLY A 137 7.00 5.34 3.52
N GLY A 138 7.64 4.68 4.50
CA GLY A 138 8.45 3.50 4.26
C GLY A 138 7.62 2.31 3.82
N SER A 139 8.16 1.47 2.95
CA SER A 139 7.48 0.23 2.56
C SER A 139 7.60 -0.84 3.65
N VAL A 140 6.58 -1.67 3.74
CA VAL A 140 6.50 -2.82 4.65
C VAL A 140 6.00 -4.05 3.91
N HIS A 141 6.54 -5.21 4.26
CA HIS A 141 6.07 -6.51 3.78
C HIS A 141 5.20 -7.21 4.83
N ALA A 142 4.32 -8.11 4.39
CA ALA A 142 3.60 -8.98 5.33
C ALA A 142 4.60 -9.79 6.19
N GLY A 143 4.40 -9.76 7.51
CA GLY A 143 5.30 -10.37 8.50
C GLY A 143 6.47 -9.49 8.95
N GLN A 144 6.72 -8.36 8.29
CA GLN A 144 7.78 -7.43 8.72
C GLN A 144 7.40 -6.76 10.04
N ALA A 145 8.27 -6.84 11.05
CA ALA A 145 8.07 -6.16 12.31
C ALA A 145 8.23 -4.64 12.16
N MET A 146 7.32 -3.92 12.81
CA MET A 146 7.24 -2.46 12.77
C MET A 146 7.39 -1.83 14.15
N LEU A 147 6.99 -2.54 15.21
CA LEU A 147 7.20 -2.10 16.59
C LEU A 147 7.62 -3.27 17.49
N ILE A 148 8.28 -2.93 18.59
CA ILE A 148 8.52 -3.86 19.71
C ILE A 148 7.79 -3.30 20.94
N ILE A 149 7.01 -4.14 21.60
CA ILE A 149 6.29 -3.81 22.84
C ILE A 149 6.85 -4.65 23.98
N ALA A 150 7.25 -4.00 25.07
CA ALA A 150 7.59 -4.69 26.31
C ALA A 150 6.29 -4.97 27.09
N LEU A 151 6.02 -6.26 27.34
CA LEU A 151 4.82 -6.68 28.05
C LEU A 151 4.90 -6.23 29.51
N THR A 152 3.78 -5.74 30.04
CA THR A 152 3.67 -5.48 31.48
C THR A 152 3.19 -6.77 32.12
N SER A 153 4.08 -7.57 32.71
CA SER A 153 3.67 -8.76 33.47
C SER A 153 2.74 -8.36 34.63
N GLU A 154 1.66 -9.13 34.82
CA GLU A 154 0.92 -9.17 36.10
C GLU A 154 1.81 -9.67 37.26
#